data_AF-A0A938BGE9-F1
#
_entry.id   AF-A0A938BGE9-F1
#
_cell.length_a   1.000
_cell.length_b   1.000
_cell.length_c   1.000
_cell.angle_alpha   90.00
_cell.angle_beta   90.00
_cell.angle_gamma   90.00
#
_symmetry.space_group_name_H-M   'P 1'
#
loop_
_entity.id
_entity.type
_entity.pdbx_description
1 polymer ?
#
loop_
_entity_poly.entity_id
_entity_poly.type
_entity_poly.pdbx_seq_one_letter_code
_entity_poly.pdbx_strand_id
1 'polypeptide(L)' 'RLKCQNCKVTLEGDFVFSKLARLNEEDQHFIEVFVNNRGNIKEVEKILDISYPTVCKKLSQINKTLEKMI' A
#
# COMPACT_ATOMS: atom_id res chain seq x y z
N ARG A 1 19.05 6.04 -6.00
CA ARG A 1 20.04 5.06 -5.48
C ARG A 1 19.31 4.00 -4.67
N LEU A 2 19.31 2.75 -5.14
CA LEU A 2 18.75 1.59 -4.42
C LEU A 2 19.91 0.73 -3.90
N LYS A 3 19.82 0.24 -2.67
CA LYS A 3 20.86 -0.58 -2.05
C LYS A 3 20.25 -1.88 -1.53
N CYS A 4 20.76 -3.01 -2.02
CA CYS A 4 20.43 -4.31 -1.44
C CYS A 4 21.21 -4.51 -0.14
N GLN A 5 20.53 -4.78 0.97
CA GLN A 5 21.17 -5.04 2.26
C GLN A 5 21.85 -6.42 2.33
N ASN A 6 21.41 -7.39 1.51
CA ASN A 6 21.90 -8.77 1.55
C ASN A 6 23.23 -8.95 0.79
N CYS A 7 23.33 -8.44 -0.43
CA CYS A 7 24.51 -8.62 -1.29
C CYS A 7 25.31 -7.33 -1.55
N LYS A 8 24.91 -6.21 -0.96
CA LYS A 8 25.55 -4.88 -1.08
C LYS A 8 25.55 -4.26 -2.49
N VAL A 9 24.86 -4.88 -3.46
CA VAL A 9 24.65 -4.29 -4.79
C VAL A 9 23.95 -2.94 -4.65
N THR A 10 24.51 -1.94 -5.32
CA THR A 10 23.98 -0.59 -5.38
C THR A 10 23.59 -0.28 -6.81
N LEU A 11 22.33 0.09 -7.02
CA LEU A 11 21.82 0.55 -8.31
C LEU A 11 21.73 2.08 -8.29
N GLU A 12 22.36 2.71 -9.27
CA GLU A 12 22.38 4.16 -9.48
C GLU A 12 21.73 4.48 -10.82
N GLY A 13 20.92 5.54 -10.85
CA GLY A 13 20.06 5.90 -11.97
C GLY A 13 18.81 6.63 -11.51
N ASP A 14 18.04 7.09 -12.49
CA ASP A 14 16.76 7.75 -12.28
C ASP A 14 15.65 6.71 -12.20
N PHE A 15 15.07 6.55 -11.01
CA PHE A 15 13.98 5.62 -10.77
C PHE A 15 12.69 6.40 -10.55
N VAL A 16 11.66 6.08 -11.34
CA VAL A 16 10.31 6.58 -11.11
C VAL A 16 9.54 5.53 -10.34
N PHE A 17 9.34 5.77 -9.05
CA PHE A 17 8.45 4.94 -8.23
C PHE A 17 7.01 5.41 -8.37
N SER A 18 6.08 4.46 -8.51
CA SER A 18 4.65 4.76 -8.42
C SER A 18 4.32 5.33 -7.03
N LYS A 19 3.20 6.06 -6.93
CA LYS A 19 2.74 6.58 -5.63
C LYS A 19 2.46 5.46 -4.63
N LEU A 20 1.97 4.32 -5.12
CA LEU A 20 1.70 3.12 -4.32
C LEU A 20 2.99 2.56 -3.70
N ALA A 21 4.10 2.55 -4.45
CA ALA A 21 5.41 2.09 -3.95
C ALA A 21 6.00 2.99 -2.84
N ARG A 22 5.42 4.18 -2.62
CA ARG A 22 5.81 5.10 -1.54
C ARG A 22 4.97 4.95 -0.28
N LEU A 23 3.89 4.17 -0.32
CA LEU A 23 3.12 3.82 0.87
C LEU A 23 3.97 2.95 1.81
N ASN A 24 3.67 2.95 3.11
CA ASN A 24 4.27 1.99 4.03
C ASN A 24 3.79 0.56 3.71
N GLU A 25 4.49 -0.46 4.22
CA GLU A 25 4.19 -1.87 3.95
C GLU A 25 2.76 -2.26 4.33
N GLU A 26 2.23 -1.70 5.43
CA GLU A 26 0.89 -1.98 5.93
C GLU A 26 -0.22 -1.47 4.99
N ASP A 27 0.00 -0.29 4.41
CA ASP A 27 -0.90 0.34 3.44
C ASP A 27 -0.79 -0.35 2.08
N GLN A 28 0.42 -0.77 1.67
CA GLN A 28 0.60 -1.57 0.46
C GLN A 28 -0.13 -2.90 0.57
N HIS A 29 0.02 -3.61 1.69
CA HIS A 29 -0.67 -4.88 1.94
C HIS A 29 -2.19 -4.71 1.95
N PHE A 30 -2.70 -3.64 2.59
CA PHE A 30 -4.13 -3.34 2.56
C PHE A 30 -4.66 -3.17 1.13
N ILE A 31 -3.94 -2.41 0.29
CA ILE A 31 -4.34 -2.19 -1.11
C ILE A 31 -4.29 -3.48 -1.92
N GLU A 32 -3.28 -4.33 -1.70
CA GLU A 32 -3.18 -5.65 -2.34
C GLU A 32 -4.41 -6.51 -2.01
N VAL A 33 -4.75 -6.63 -0.72
CA VAL A 33 -5.95 -7.37 -0.27
C VAL A 33 -7.22 -6.75 -0.85
N PHE A 34 -7.34 -5.42 -0.84
CA PHE A 34 -8.50 -4.72 -1.39
C PHE A 34 -8.70 -4.99 -2.88
N VAL A 35 -7.65 -4.91 -3.68
CA VAL A 35 -7.68 -5.15 -5.14
C VAL A 35 -7.95 -6.62 -5.45
N ASN A 36 -7.30 -7.55 -4.74
CA ASN A 36 -7.54 -8.99 -4.90
C ASN A 36 -9.00 -9.38 -4.64
N ASN A 37 -9.68 -8.63 -3.76
CA ASN A 37 -11.10 -8.79 -3.45
C ASN A 37 -12.02 -7.87 -4.24
N ARG A 38 -11.51 -7.23 -5.32
CA ARG A 38 -12.27 -6.34 -6.22
C ARG A 38 -12.99 -5.20 -5.50
N GLY A 39 -12.44 -4.74 -4.37
CA GLY A 39 -13.02 -3.72 -3.52
C GLY A 39 -14.22 -4.18 -2.68
N ASN A 40 -14.46 -5.49 -2.53
CA ASN A 40 -15.52 -6.00 -1.65
C ASN A 40 -15.13 -5.79 -0.18
N ILE A 41 -15.69 -4.74 0.43
CA ILE A 41 -15.36 -4.34 1.81
C ILE A 41 -15.66 -5.48 2.81
N LYS A 42 -16.72 -6.27 2.61
CA LYS A 42 -17.06 -7.38 3.52
C LYS A 42 -16.05 -8.52 3.47
N GLU A 43 -15.44 -8.79 2.31
CA GLU A 43 -14.40 -9.82 2.21
C GLU A 43 -13.07 -9.31 2.76
N VAL A 44 -12.76 -8.03 2.53
CA VAL A 44 -11.58 -7.39 3.12
C VAL A 44 -11.67 -7.35 4.65
N GLU A 45 -12.86 -7.06 5.19
CA GLU A 45 -13.18 -7.13 6.63
C GLU A 45 -12.81 -8.49 7.22
N LYS A 46 -13.25 -9.58 6.58
CA LYS A 46 -12.97 -10.96 7.01
C LYS A 46 -11.49 -11.33 6.89
N ILE A 47 -10.83 -10.96 5.80
CA ILE A 47 -9.43 -11.35 5.52
C ILE A 47 -8.48 -10.63 6.48
N LEU A 48 -8.75 -9.36 6.78
CA LEU A 48 -7.91 -8.55 7.64
C LEU A 48 -8.31 -8.63 9.12
N ASP A 49 -9.40 -9.34 9.44
CA ASP A 49 -9.96 -9.46 10.80
C ASP A 49 -10.14 -8.10 11.52
N ILE A 50 -10.71 -7.15 10.78
CA ILE A 50 -11.01 -5.80 11.29
C ILE A 50 -12.44 -5.45 10.97
N SER A 51 -13.04 -4.51 11.70
CA SER A 51 -14.43 -4.08 11.45
C SER A 51 -14.59 -3.34 10.11
N TYR A 52 -15.78 -3.41 9.52
CA TYR A 52 -16.14 -2.63 8.32
C TYR A 52 -15.79 -1.12 8.44
N PRO A 53 -16.12 -0.41 9.54
CA PRO A 53 -15.67 0.98 9.74
C PRO A 53 -14.15 1.16 9.66
N THR A 54 -13.38 0.19 10.16
CA THR A 54 -11.91 0.23 10.11
C THR A 54 -11.42 0.14 8.66
N VAL A 55 -12.01 -0.73 7.84
CA VAL A 55 -11.67 -0.85 6.40
C VAL A 55 -11.90 0.48 5.69
N CYS A 56 -13.07 1.10 5.89
CA CYS A 56 -13.42 2.39 5.29
C CYS A 56 -12.49 3.52 5.75
N LYS A 57 -12.15 3.55 7.05
CA LYS A 57 -11.22 4.54 7.61
C LYS A 57 -9.82 4.39 7.00
N LYS A 58 -9.33 3.15 6.87
CA LYS A 58 -8.02 2.88 6.31
C LYS A 58 -7.94 3.21 4.82
N LEU A 59 -8.96 2.85 4.04
CA LEU A 59 -9.08 3.25 2.63
C LEU A 59 -9.07 4.78 2.48
N SER A 60 -9.84 5.49 3.32
CA SER A 60 -9.90 6.96 3.30
C SER A 60 -8.56 7.60 3.66
N GLN A 61 -7.85 7.05 4.65
CA GLN A 61 -6.51 7.48 5.05
C GLN A 61 -5.51 7.31 3.90
N ILE A 62 -5.51 6.14 3.24
CA ILE A 62 -4.61 5.84 2.13
C ILE A 62 -4.91 6.78 0.95
N ASN A 63 -6.18 6.99 0.61
CA ASN A 63 -6.56 7.92 -0.46
C ASN A 63 -6.03 9.35 -0.18
N LYS A 64 -6.21 9.85 1.05
CA LYS A 64 -5.69 11.16 1.46
C LYS A 64 -4.16 11.23 1.38
N THR A 65 -3.46 10.15 1.69
CA THR A 65 -2.00 10.06 1.55
C THR A 65 -1.58 10.17 0.09
N LEU A 66 -2.28 9.49 -0.82
CA LEU A 66 -1.99 9.52 -2.27
C LEU A 66 -2.28 10.88 -2.90
N GLU A 67 -3.34 11.57 -2.48
CA GLU A 67 -3.68 12.92 -2.92
C GLU A 67 -2.61 13.95 -2.55
N LYS A 68 -2.02 13.83 -1.35
CA LYS A 68 -0.93 14.72 -0.89
C LYS A 68 0.40 14.54 -1.63
N MET A 69 0.54 13.47 -2.42
CA MET A 69 1.72 13.21 -3.25
C MET A 69 1.56 13.75 -4.68
N ILE A 70 0.53 14.57 -4.95
CA ILE A 70 0.35 15.36 -6.18
C ILE A 70 1.10 16.68 -6.02
#